data_AF-A0A2V6RML7-F1
#
_entry.id   AF-A0A2V6RML7-F1
#
_cell.length_a   1.000
_cell.length_b   1.000
_cell.length_c   1.000
_cell.angle_alpha   90.00
_cell.angle_beta   90.00
_cell.angle_gamma   90.00
#
_symmetry.space_group_name_H-M   'P 1'
#
loop_
_entity.id
_entity.type
_entity.pdbx_description
1 polymer ?
#
loop_
_entity_poly.entity_id
_entity_poly.type
_entity_poly.pdbx_seq_one_letter_code
_entity_poly.pdbx_strand_id
1 'polypeptide(L)' 'MAPLERRAPPSVARRFARFVARLRPDDVPPPALARATLLALDTLGSCLASTRYDFGRAVRETAERLGGPAESAVIG' A
#
# COMPACT_ATOMS: atom_id res chain seq x y z
N MET A 1 -6.47 -46.60 16.29
CA MET A 1 -6.95 -45.20 16.34
C MET A 1 -5.72 -44.31 16.39
N ALA A 2 -5.36 -43.62 15.31
CA ALA A 2 -4.20 -42.71 15.31
C ALA A 2 -4.52 -41.45 16.13
N PRO A 3 -3.55 -40.84 16.84
CA PRO A 3 -3.81 -39.64 17.64
C PRO A 3 -4.17 -38.47 16.72
N LEU A 4 -5.20 -37.71 17.07
CA LEU A 4 -5.48 -36.42 16.44
C LEU A 4 -4.33 -35.47 16.75
N GLU A 5 -3.42 -35.29 15.79
CA GLU A 5 -2.37 -34.27 15.89
C GLU A 5 -3.01 -32.90 16.06
N ARG A 6 -2.82 -32.32 17.25
CA ARG A 6 -3.29 -30.98 17.58
C ARG A 6 -2.43 -29.98 16.80
N ARG A 7 -2.93 -29.48 15.67
CA ARG A 7 -2.23 -28.45 14.89
C ARG A 7 -1.95 -27.24 15.77
N ALA A 8 -0.68 -26.85 15.87
CA ALA A 8 -0.28 -25.62 16.53
C ALA A 8 -1.01 -24.42 15.90
N PRO A 9 -1.37 -23.40 16.72
CA PRO A 9 -2.02 -22.22 16.20
C PRO A 9 -1.12 -21.54 15.16
N PRO A 10 -1.72 -20.90 14.14
CA PRO A 10 -0.94 -20.25 13.10
C PRO A 10 -0.09 -19.11 13.66
N SER A 11 1.10 -18.94 13.09
CA SER A 11 1.96 -17.79 13.41
C SER A 11 1.25 -16.47 13.16
N VAL A 12 1.72 -15.41 13.82
CA VAL A 12 1.21 -14.05 13.64
C VAL A 12 1.28 -13.62 12.17
N ALA A 13 2.40 -13.89 11.50
CA ALA A 13 2.54 -13.63 10.06
C ALA A 13 1.44 -14.33 9.23
N ARG A 14 1.13 -15.60 9.53
CA ARG A 14 0.10 -16.36 8.81
C ARG A 14 -1.33 -15.90 9.16
N ARG A 15 -1.54 -15.31 10.33
CA ARG A 15 -2.81 -14.64 10.67
C ARG A 15 -2.93 -13.32 9.92
N PHE A 16 -1.87 -12.52 9.89
CA PHE A 16 -1.85 -11.23 9.21
C PHE A 16 -2.04 -11.38 7.69
N ALA A 17 -1.32 -12.31 7.05
CA ALA A 17 -1.50 -12.60 5.64
C ALA A 17 -2.95 -13.00 5.29
N ARG A 18 -3.61 -13.79 6.16
CA ARG A 18 -5.02 -14.17 5.96
C ARG A 18 -5.98 -13.02 6.15
N PHE A 19 -5.69 -12.09 7.05
CA PHE A 19 -6.47 -10.88 7.23
C PHE A 19 -6.37 -10.02 5.96
N VAL A 20 -5.16 -9.67 5.52
CA VAL A 20 -4.94 -8.82 4.35
C VAL A 20 -5.52 -9.45 3.08
N ALA A 21 -5.30 -10.75 2.85
CA ALA A 21 -5.77 -11.44 1.65
C ALA A 21 -7.30 -11.60 1.57
N ARG A 22 -8.03 -11.38 2.67
CA ARG A 22 -9.50 -11.52 2.73
C ARG A 22 -10.23 -10.21 2.93
N LEU A 23 -9.53 -9.12 3.22
CA LEU A 23 -10.11 -7.81 3.45
C LEU A 23 -10.79 -7.30 2.18
N ARG A 24 -12.05 -6.88 2.30
CA ARG A 24 -12.83 -6.23 1.24
C ARG A 24 -13.06 -4.76 1.58
N PRO A 25 -13.32 -3.90 0.58
CA PRO A 25 -13.66 -2.50 0.84
C PRO A 25 -14.81 -2.31 1.85
N ASP A 26 -15.84 -3.15 1.76
CA ASP A 26 -17.02 -3.09 2.63
C ASP A 26 -16.73 -3.52 4.09
N ASP A 27 -15.60 -4.18 4.34
CA ASP A 27 -15.17 -4.54 5.70
C ASP A 27 -14.57 -3.34 6.45
N VAL A 28 -14.29 -2.24 5.75
CA VAL A 28 -13.64 -1.05 6.33
C VAL A 28 -14.69 -0.17 7.02
N PRO A 29 -14.54 0.15 8.32
CA PRO A 29 -15.45 1.05 9.00
C PRO A 29 -15.55 2.42 8.30
N PRO A 30 -16.74 3.00 8.11
CA PRO A 30 -16.89 4.26 7.38
C PRO A 30 -15.99 5.40 7.87
N PRO A 31 -15.77 5.60 9.18
CA PRO A 31 -14.83 6.63 9.65
C PRO A 31 -13.38 6.40 9.23
N ALA A 32 -12.95 5.13 9.16
CA ALA A 32 -11.61 4.77 8.72
C ALA A 32 -11.44 5.02 7.21
N LEU A 33 -12.46 4.68 6.40
CA LEU A 33 -12.44 4.95 4.97
C LEU A 33 -12.40 6.46 4.66
N ALA A 34 -13.21 7.25 5.37
CA ALA A 34 -13.21 8.71 5.24
C ALA A 34 -11.83 9.29 5.59
N ARG A 35 -11.21 8.82 6.68
CA ARG A 35 -9.87 9.27 7.06
C ARG A 35 -8.80 8.85 6.05
N ALA A 36 -8.86 7.61 5.54
CA ALA A 36 -7.95 7.12 4.52
C ALA A 36 -8.03 7.96 3.23
N THR A 37 -9.23 8.38 2.83
CA THR A 37 -9.45 9.27 1.69
C THR A 37 -8.74 10.60 1.87
N LEU A 38 -8.86 11.22 3.06
CA LEU A 38 -8.17 12.47 3.36
C LEU A 38 -6.64 12.31 3.35
N LEU A 39 -6.12 11.21 3.88
CA LEU A 39 -4.69 10.92 3.87
C LEU A 39 -4.16 10.67 2.46
N ALA A 40 -4.94 10.02 1.59
CA ALA A 40 -4.59 9.86 0.19
C ALA A 40 -4.49 11.22 -0.52
N LEU A 41 -5.46 12.11 -0.31
CA LEU A 41 -5.44 13.46 -0.89
C LEU A 41 -4.27 14.31 -0.37
N ASP A 42 -3.99 14.24 0.92
CA ASP A 42 -2.83 14.92 1.54
C ASP A 42 -1.51 14.42 0.92
N THR A 43 -1.38 13.10 0.76
CA THR A 43 -0.20 12.49 0.14
C THR A 43 -0.04 12.96 -1.31
N LEU A 44 -1.11 12.96 -2.10
CA LEU A 44 -1.08 13.44 -3.49
C LEU A 44 -0.69 14.93 -3.56
N GLY A 45 -1.24 15.76 -2.68
CA GLY A 45 -0.87 17.17 -2.58
C GLY A 45 0.61 17.37 -2.25
N SER A 46 1.13 16.59 -1.30
CA SER A 46 2.54 16.60 -0.91
C SER A 46 3.45 16.17 -2.08
N CYS A 47 3.11 15.08 -2.79
CA CYS A 47 3.81 14.65 -3.98
C CYS A 47 3.84 15.75 -5.05
N LEU A 48 2.70 16.35 -5.38
CA LEU A 48 2.63 17.42 -6.38
C LEU A 48 3.46 18.64 -5.97
N ALA A 49 3.40 19.07 -4.70
CA ALA A 49 4.21 20.17 -4.21
C ALA A 49 5.72 19.85 -4.30
N SER A 50 6.11 18.61 -4.02
CA SER A 50 7.51 18.16 -4.02
C SER A 50 8.19 18.23 -5.40
N THR A 51 7.41 18.16 -6.49
CA THR A 51 7.94 18.17 -7.87
C THR A 51 8.69 19.45 -8.22
N ARG A 52 8.44 20.55 -7.48
CA ARG A 52 9.10 21.84 -7.68
C ARG A 52 10.51 21.91 -7.09
N TYR A 53 10.87 20.95 -6.24
CA TYR A 53 12.18 20.91 -5.58
C TYR A 53 13.16 20.07 -6.39
N ASP A 54 14.46 20.35 -6.23
CA ASP A 54 15.54 19.68 -6.96
C ASP A 54 15.53 18.16 -6.74
N PHE A 55 15.22 17.72 -5.52
CA PHE A 55 15.11 16.28 -5.22
C PHE A 55 13.96 15.62 -5.98
N GLY A 56 12.82 16.30 -6.14
CA GLY A 56 11.65 15.79 -6.85
C GLY A 56 11.98 15.58 -8.33
N ARG A 57 12.67 16.55 -8.93
CA ARG A 57 13.17 16.43 -10.32
C ARG A 57 14.16 15.27 -10.47
N ALA A 58 15.15 15.18 -9.57
CA ALA A 58 16.17 14.13 -9.62
C ALA A 58 15.59 12.71 -9.51
N VAL A 59 14.58 12.51 -8.65
CA VAL A 59 13.89 11.21 -8.52
C VAL A 59 13.12 10.87 -9.80
N ARG A 60 12.42 11.84 -10.40
CA ARG A 60 11.67 11.62 -11.66
C ARG A 60 12.60 11.24 -12.81
N GLU A 61 13.66 12.01 -13.03
CA GLU A 61 14.67 11.72 -14.06
C GLU A 61 15.31 10.34 -13.85
N THR A 62 15.55 9.96 -12.59
CA THR A 62 16.10 8.63 -12.27
C THR A 62 15.09 7.53 -12.62
N ALA A 63 13.81 7.69 -12.28
CA ALA A 63 12.77 6.72 -12.61
C ALA A 63 12.62 6.56 -14.14
N GLU A 64 12.63 7.66 -14.90
CA GLU A 64 12.60 7.64 -16.36
C GLU A 64 13.80 6.89 -16.96
N ARG A 65 15.00 7.10 -16.39
CA ARG A 65 16.23 6.41 -16.84
C ARG A 65 16.26 4.93 -16.50
N LEU A 66 15.65 4.52 -15.39
CA LEU A 66 15.50 3.11 -15.03
C LEU A 66 14.56 2.39 -16.01
N GLY A 67 13.57 3.10 -16.55
CA GLY A 67 12.63 2.58 -17.54
C GLY A 67 11.69 1.49 -16.99
N GLY A 68 11.14 0.68 -17.89
CA GLY A 68 10.18 -0.39 -17.57
C GLY A 68 8.81 -0.17 -18.23
N PRO A 69 7.90 -1.15 -18.14
CA PRO A 69 6.55 -1.00 -18.67
C PRO A 69 5.78 0.08 -17.90
N ALA A 70 4.92 0.83 -18.60
CA ALA A 70 4.12 1.89 -18.00
C ALA A 70 2.91 1.34 -17.21
N GLU A 71 3.18 0.60 -16.13
CA GLU A 71 2.15 -0.01 -15.26
C GLU A 71 1.62 0.97 -14.20
N SER A 72 2.30 2.12 -14.03
CA SER A 72 1.94 3.13 -13.04
C SER A 72 2.31 4.52 -13.53
N ALA A 73 1.53 5.52 -13.10
CA ALA A 73 1.80 6.92 -13.37
C ALA A 73 2.77 7.50 -12.34
N VAL A 74 3.66 8.38 -12.78
CA VAL A 74 4.46 9.24 -11.90
C VAL A 74 3.67 10.52 -11.64
N ILE A 75 3.62 10.96 -10.38
CA ILE A 75 2.87 12.16 -10.00
C ILE A 75 3.75 13.40 -10.22
N GLY A 76 3.27 14.31 -11.09
CA GLY A 76 3.94 15.54 -11.51
C GLY A 76 5.00 15.32 -12.58
#